data_AF-A0A1W0WZE6-F1
#
_entry.id   AF-A0A1W0WZE6-F1
#
_cell.length_a   1.000
_cell.length_b   1.000
_cell.length_c   1.000
_cell.angle_alpha   90.00
_cell.angle_beta   90.00
_cell.angle_gamma   90.00
#
_symmetry.space_group_name_H-M   'P 1'
#
loop_
_entity.id
_entity.type
_entity.pdbx_description
1 polymer ?
#
loop_
_entity_poly.entity_id
_entity_poly.type
_entity_poly.pdbx_seq_one_letter_code
_entity_poly.pdbx_strand_id
1 'polypeptide(L)'
;MALEGYLFPKCPTSSYCDAAVVRGYLKDYAHHFDLLFSIKFQHRVNSVSPILPASLAPGVGPQWHVTVENLLEQSSESMTFDAALVCSGKQHRPVCAGHTWLVHLQRKHYPQHAVPQSESLQEQAYRTCGSGLSSRDTSQNMAKEAQKVIISQRPDSPQKFTLSRQFHNILETGPVSYSPEGVVLEDETEEAVDVIILCTGFKFDFPF
;
A
#
# COMPACT_ATOMS: atom_id res chain seq x y z
N MET A 1 7.69 4.82 15.21
CA MET A 1 9.17 4.81 15.26
C MET A 1 9.62 6.26 15.23
N ALA A 2 10.42 6.70 16.20
CA ALA A 2 11.01 8.04 16.18
C ALA A 2 12.24 8.05 15.27
N LEU A 3 12.42 9.13 14.52
CA LEU A 3 13.62 9.43 13.75
C LEU A 3 14.73 9.92 14.67
N GLU A 4 15.96 9.57 14.32
CA GLU A 4 17.14 10.01 15.04
C GLU A 4 17.25 11.54 15.06
N GLY A 5 17.68 12.10 16.18
CA GLY A 5 17.81 13.55 16.33
C GLY A 5 16.50 14.33 16.50
N TYR A 6 15.32 13.70 16.43
CA TYR A 6 14.04 14.39 16.61
C TYR A 6 12.96 13.48 17.20
N LEU A 7 12.72 13.59 18.49
CA LEU A 7 11.76 12.74 19.20
C LEU A 7 10.32 13.20 18.97
N PHE A 8 9.36 12.28 19.13
CA PHE A 8 7.95 12.65 19.14
C PHE A 8 7.67 13.71 20.23
N PRO A 9 7.00 14.82 19.90
CA PRO A 9 6.75 15.90 20.85
C PRO A 9 5.79 15.42 21.95
N LYS A 10 6.34 15.14 23.14
CA LYS A 10 5.71 14.46 24.30
C LYS A 10 5.10 13.10 23.92
N CYS A 11 5.62 12.05 24.56
CA CYS A 11 5.19 10.68 24.40
C CYS A 11 3.66 10.62 24.25
N PRO A 12 3.11 10.25 23.07
CA PRO A 12 1.69 9.94 23.01
C PRO A 12 1.44 8.90 24.11
N THR A 13 0.33 9.00 24.83
CA THR A 13 -0.02 8.07 25.91
C THR A 13 -0.08 6.60 25.48
N SER A 14 0.14 6.32 24.18
CA SER A 14 0.19 5.04 23.51
C SER A 14 1.37 4.97 22.54
N SER A 15 2.03 3.82 22.49
CA SER A 15 3.07 3.50 21.48
C SER A 15 2.54 3.41 20.04
N TYR A 16 1.22 3.29 19.88
CA TYR A 16 0.51 3.32 18.60
C TYR A 16 -0.30 4.61 18.51
N CYS A 17 -0.11 5.35 17.41
CA CYS A 17 -0.81 6.60 17.15
C CYS A 17 -1.39 6.61 15.75
N ASP A 18 -2.38 7.48 15.52
CA ASP A 18 -3.06 7.58 14.25
C ASP A 18 -2.13 8.11 13.15
N ALA A 19 -2.44 7.77 11.90
CA ALA A 19 -1.70 8.22 10.73
C ALA A 19 -1.57 9.75 10.66
N ALA A 20 -2.57 10.50 11.16
CA ALA A 20 -2.52 11.95 11.23
C ALA A 20 -1.41 12.47 12.17
N VAL A 21 -1.19 11.81 13.31
CA VAL A 21 -0.13 12.15 14.27
C VAL A 21 1.24 11.88 13.67
N VAL A 22 1.42 10.71 13.03
CA VAL A 22 2.67 10.35 12.35
C VAL A 22 2.98 11.35 11.22
N ARG A 23 1.96 11.73 10.43
CA ARG A 23 2.11 12.72 9.37
C ARG A 23 2.50 14.11 9.90
N GLY A 24 1.92 14.54 11.01
CA GLY A 24 2.31 15.78 11.69
C GLY A 24 3.78 15.74 12.10
N TYR A 25 4.18 14.67 12.79
CA TYR A 25 5.56 14.45 13.21
C TYR A 25 6.57 14.50 12.05
N LEU A 26 6.28 13.87 10.90
CA LEU A 26 7.16 13.91 9.73
C LEU A 26 7.27 15.32 9.12
N LYS A 27 6.18 16.11 9.15
CA LYS A 27 6.23 17.51 8.72
C LYS A 27 7.08 18.34 9.66
N ASP A 28 6.88 18.19 10.96
CA ASP A 28 7.64 18.92 11.98
C ASP A 28 9.13 18.61 11.92
N TYR A 29 9.49 17.34 11.66
CA TYR A 29 10.87 16.92 11.39
C TYR A 29 11.46 17.66 10.19
N ALA A 30 10.74 17.67 9.05
CA ALA A 30 11.22 18.33 7.83
C ALA A 30 11.38 19.85 8.00
N HIS A 31 10.50 20.48 8.79
CA HIS A 31 10.63 21.89 9.17
C HIS A 31 11.81 22.14 10.11
N HIS A 32 12.01 21.29 11.12
CA HIS A 32 13.08 21.46 12.11
C HIS A 32 14.48 21.46 11.49
N PHE A 33 14.71 20.63 10.49
CA PHE A 33 15.98 20.52 9.77
C PHE A 33 16.03 21.30 8.45
N ASP A 34 15.04 22.18 8.20
CA ASP A 34 14.93 23.01 6.99
C ASP A 34 15.07 22.23 5.66
N LEU A 35 14.49 21.03 5.61
CA LEU A 35 14.60 20.14 4.45
C LEU A 35 13.70 20.56 3.30
N LEU A 36 12.66 21.35 3.59
CA LEU A 36 11.63 21.71 2.63
C LEU A 36 12.16 22.55 1.46
N PHE A 37 13.21 23.35 1.69
CA PHE A 37 13.86 24.14 0.64
C PHE A 37 14.40 23.26 -0.50
N SER A 38 14.82 22.03 -0.20
CA SER A 38 15.37 21.09 -1.17
C SER A 38 14.31 20.21 -1.85
N ILE A 39 13.03 20.39 -1.53
CA ILE A 39 11.93 19.53 -2.00
C ILE A 39 11.02 20.32 -2.93
N LYS A 40 10.93 19.86 -4.18
CA LYS A 40 9.91 20.33 -5.13
C LYS A 40 8.69 19.40 -5.07
N PHE A 41 7.60 19.87 -4.45
CA PHE A 41 6.31 19.16 -4.46
C PHE A 41 5.61 19.30 -5.82
N GLN A 42 4.68 18.40 -6.15
CA GLN A 42 3.96 18.39 -7.44
C GLN A 42 4.88 18.28 -8.67
N HIS A 43 6.05 17.66 -8.48
CA HIS A 43 6.99 17.37 -9.55
C HIS A 43 7.09 15.86 -9.73
N ARG A 44 6.80 15.37 -10.93
CA ARG A 44 6.90 13.95 -11.28
C ARG A 44 8.17 13.68 -12.06
N VAL A 45 9.01 12.80 -11.56
CA VAL A 45 10.16 12.28 -12.31
C VAL A 45 9.62 11.36 -13.42
N ASN A 46 9.97 11.69 -14.66
CA ASN A 46 9.51 10.98 -15.86
C ASN A 46 10.61 10.09 -16.45
N SER A 47 11.88 10.46 -16.30
CA SER A 47 12.99 9.60 -16.72
C SER A 47 14.23 9.81 -15.84
N VAL A 48 14.94 8.72 -15.55
CA VAL A 48 16.29 8.76 -14.97
C VAL A 48 17.22 7.89 -15.79
N SER A 49 18.19 8.48 -16.49
CA SER A 49 19.12 7.75 -17.35
C SER A 49 20.58 8.12 -17.09
N PRO A 50 21.51 7.14 -17.12
CA PRO A 50 22.92 7.43 -16.93
C PRO A 50 23.51 8.09 -18.18
N ILE A 51 24.32 9.12 -17.97
CA ILE A 51 25.20 9.72 -18.97
C ILE A 51 26.56 9.04 -18.85
N LEU A 52 26.92 8.27 -19.88
CA LEU A 52 28.20 7.55 -19.94
C LEU A 52 29.18 8.35 -20.80
N PRO A 53 30.20 9.00 -20.22
CA PRO A 53 31.25 9.62 -21.02
C PRO A 53 32.14 8.55 -21.66
N ALA A 54 32.85 8.94 -22.73
CA ALA A 54 33.72 8.03 -23.50
C ALA A 54 34.84 7.38 -22.67
N SER A 55 35.25 8.02 -21.57
CA SER A 55 36.16 7.47 -20.56
C SER A 55 35.74 8.00 -19.19
N LEU A 56 35.49 7.08 -18.26
CA LEU A 56 35.31 7.40 -16.83
C LEU A 56 36.66 7.20 -16.14
N ALA A 57 37.06 8.17 -15.31
CA ALA A 57 38.18 7.96 -14.42
C ALA A 57 37.87 6.79 -13.45
N PRO A 58 38.86 5.99 -13.05
CA PRO A 58 38.65 4.89 -12.10
C PRO A 58 37.99 5.42 -10.81
N GLY A 59 36.85 4.82 -10.44
CA GLY A 59 36.09 5.21 -9.23
C GLY A 59 35.07 6.33 -9.42
N VAL A 60 34.92 6.91 -10.61
CA VAL A 60 33.87 7.90 -10.92
C VAL A 60 32.67 7.21 -11.56
N GLY A 61 31.50 7.35 -10.94
CA GLY A 61 30.22 6.84 -11.47
C GLY A 61 29.67 7.70 -12.62
N PRO A 62 28.61 7.24 -13.31
CA PRO A 62 27.97 8.04 -14.34
C PRO A 62 27.30 9.28 -13.73
N GLN A 63 27.23 10.35 -14.51
CA GLN A 63 26.25 11.42 -14.25
C GLN A 63 24.85 10.92 -14.65
N TRP A 64 23.81 11.57 -14.15
CA TRP A 64 22.43 11.16 -14.35
C TRP A 64 21.66 12.28 -15.01
N HIS A 65 21.08 12.01 -16.17
CA HIS A 65 20.10 12.87 -16.80
C HIS A 65 18.72 12.53 -16.24
N VAL A 66 18.04 13.54 -15.70
CA VAL A 66 16.73 13.39 -15.08
C VAL A 66 15.75 14.33 -15.75
N THR A 67 14.61 13.81 -16.19
CA THR A 67 13.50 14.63 -16.69
C THR A 67 12.37 14.65 -15.67
N VAL A 68 11.83 15.83 -15.44
CA VAL A 68 10.80 16.08 -14.44
C VAL A 68 9.69 16.92 -15.05
N GLU A 69 8.45 16.62 -14.70
CA GLU A 69 7.27 17.39 -15.07
C GLU A 69 6.70 18.10 -13.85
N ASN A 70 6.55 19.42 -13.95
CA ASN A 70 5.79 20.22 -13.00
C ASN A 70 4.29 20.06 -13.32
N LEU A 71 3.57 19.38 -12.43
CA LEU A 71 2.16 19.03 -12.63
C LEU A 71 1.21 20.24 -12.54
N LEU A 72 1.65 21.34 -11.93
CA LEU A 72 0.84 22.56 -11.82
C LEU A 72 0.95 23.41 -13.08
N GLU A 73 2.15 23.54 -13.63
CA GLU A 73 2.44 24.36 -14.80
C GLU A 73 2.36 23.58 -16.12
N GLN A 74 2.28 22.24 -16.05
CA GLN A 74 2.36 21.33 -17.19
C GLN A 74 3.63 21.56 -18.02
N SER A 75 4.73 21.88 -17.35
CA SER A 75 6.03 22.16 -17.94
C SER A 75 7.01 21.02 -17.63
N SER A 76 7.94 20.78 -18.54
CA SER A 76 9.00 19.77 -18.38
C SER A 76 10.35 20.44 -18.23
N GLU A 77 11.13 19.98 -17.24
CA GLU A 77 12.51 20.38 -17.01
C GLU A 77 13.45 19.16 -17.10
N SER A 78 14.67 19.39 -17.58
CA SER A 78 15.74 18.40 -17.62
C SER A 78 16.93 18.89 -16.82
N MET A 79 17.52 18.01 -16.01
CA MET A 79 18.63 18.32 -15.12
C MET A 79 19.67 17.21 -15.16
N THR A 80 20.92 17.57 -14.86
CA THR A 80 22.03 16.61 -14.71
C THR A 80 22.51 16.59 -13.27
N PHE A 81 22.72 15.40 -12.71
CA PHE A 81 23.19 15.20 -11.35
C PHE A 81 24.39 14.24 -11.31
N ASP A 82 25.30 14.43 -10.36
CA ASP A 82 26.42 13.51 -10.14
C ASP A 82 26.01 12.23 -9.40
N ALA A 83 24.87 12.26 -8.70
CA ALA A 83 24.29 11.13 -8.00
C ALA A 83 22.76 11.17 -8.02
N ALA A 84 22.14 9.99 -8.03
CA ALA A 84 20.68 9.83 -7.93
C ALA A 84 20.34 8.87 -6.79
N LEU A 85 19.49 9.32 -5.86
CA LEU A 85 18.93 8.50 -4.78
C LEU A 85 17.45 8.22 -5.05
N VAL A 86 17.11 6.97 -5.27
CA VAL A 86 15.73 6.57 -5.60
C VAL A 86 14.97 6.18 -4.34
N CYS A 87 14.07 7.06 -3.91
CA CYS A 87 13.26 6.91 -2.69
C CYS A 87 11.75 6.84 -2.99
N SER A 88 11.34 6.32 -4.15
CA SER A 88 9.94 6.28 -4.62
C SER A 88 9.03 5.27 -3.89
N GLY A 89 9.57 4.48 -2.96
CA GLY A 89 8.81 3.50 -2.18
C GLY A 89 8.42 2.22 -2.95
N LYS A 90 8.09 1.17 -2.21
CA LYS A 90 7.86 -0.19 -2.75
C LYS A 90 6.39 -0.58 -2.91
N GLN A 91 5.47 0.25 -2.43
CA GLN A 91 4.07 -0.13 -2.16
C GLN A 91 3.07 0.74 -2.95
N HIS A 92 3.29 0.96 -4.24
CA HIS A 92 2.40 1.80 -5.06
C HIS A 92 1.69 1.02 -6.18
N ARG A 93 2.26 -0.09 -6.68
CA ARG A 93 1.65 -0.91 -7.73
C ARG A 93 1.11 -2.23 -7.18
N PRO A 94 -0.22 -2.41 -7.03
CA PRO A 94 -0.78 -3.63 -6.45
C PRO A 94 -0.51 -4.86 -7.33
N VAL A 95 -0.25 -6.01 -6.69
CA VAL A 95 -0.19 -7.31 -7.36
C VAL A 95 -1.60 -7.82 -7.57
N CYS A 96 -2.21 -7.47 -8.69
CA CYS A 96 -3.48 -8.05 -9.14
C CYS A 96 -3.19 -9.17 -10.17
N ALA A 97 -2.48 -10.22 -9.78
CA ALA A 97 -2.11 -11.27 -10.73
C ALA A 97 -3.29 -12.23 -10.98
N GLY A 98 -3.74 -12.33 -12.23
CA GLY A 98 -4.47 -13.50 -12.76
C GLY A 98 -5.89 -13.73 -12.24
N HIS A 99 -6.56 -12.70 -11.73
CA HIS A 99 -7.93 -12.83 -11.24
C HIS A 99 -8.95 -12.65 -12.38
N THR A 100 -9.02 -13.64 -13.28
CA THR A 100 -10.06 -13.77 -14.31
C THR A 100 -11.48 -13.73 -13.74
N TRP A 101 -11.64 -14.05 -12.46
CA TRP A 101 -12.92 -14.05 -11.74
C TRP A 101 -13.44 -12.66 -11.35
N LEU A 102 -12.63 -11.59 -11.44
CA LEU A 102 -13.14 -10.21 -11.26
C LEU A 102 -14.24 -9.86 -12.27
N VAL A 103 -14.32 -10.62 -13.38
CA VAL A 103 -15.34 -10.52 -14.43
C VAL A 103 -16.67 -11.18 -14.03
N HIS A 104 -16.67 -12.15 -13.10
CA HIS A 104 -17.84 -12.97 -12.77
C HIS A 104 -18.64 -12.48 -11.57
N LEU A 105 -18.08 -11.55 -10.78
CA LEU A 105 -18.74 -10.99 -9.62
C LEU A 105 -19.35 -9.64 -9.98
N GLN A 106 -20.69 -9.52 -9.92
CA GLN A 106 -21.43 -8.27 -10.15
C GLN A 106 -21.25 -7.24 -9.02
N ARG A 107 -20.25 -7.42 -8.16
CA ARG A 107 -20.07 -6.70 -6.89
C ARG A 107 -18.82 -5.83 -6.89
N LYS A 108 -18.69 -4.96 -5.88
CA LYS A 108 -17.62 -3.95 -5.81
C LYS A 108 -16.27 -4.60 -5.48
N HIS A 109 -15.27 -4.26 -6.28
CA HIS A 109 -13.90 -4.72 -6.10
C HIS A 109 -12.98 -3.54 -5.85
N TYR A 110 -12.23 -3.60 -4.75
CA TYR A 110 -11.27 -2.56 -4.41
C TYR A 110 -9.89 -3.19 -4.17
N PRO A 111 -8.84 -2.72 -4.86
CA PRO A 111 -7.50 -2.75 -4.29
C PRO A 111 -7.57 -2.14 -2.89
N GLN A 112 -6.79 -2.64 -1.92
CA GLN A 112 -6.80 -2.15 -0.54
C GLN A 112 -6.73 -0.61 -0.38
N HIS A 113 -6.12 0.10 -1.32
CA HIS A 113 -6.00 1.56 -1.32
C HIS A 113 -7.18 2.32 -1.95
N ALA A 114 -8.11 1.62 -2.58
CA ALA A 114 -9.24 2.20 -3.29
C ALA A 114 -10.56 2.04 -2.53
N VAL A 115 -10.56 1.43 -1.34
CA VAL A 115 -11.78 1.29 -0.51
C VAL A 115 -12.23 2.69 -0.10
N PRO A 116 -13.41 3.15 -0.54
CA PRO A 116 -13.90 4.48 -0.19
C PRO A 116 -14.19 4.56 1.30
N GLN A 117 -13.71 5.61 1.98
CA GLN A 117 -14.02 5.86 3.39
C GLN A 117 -15.49 6.27 3.64
N SER A 118 -16.25 6.58 2.58
CA SER A 118 -17.56 7.24 2.67
C SER A 118 -18.76 6.32 2.47
N GLU A 119 -18.57 5.05 2.12
CA GLU A 119 -19.69 4.11 2.00
C GLU A 119 -19.94 3.44 3.35
N SER A 120 -21.20 3.44 3.81
CA SER A 120 -21.57 2.73 5.03
C SER A 120 -21.26 1.24 4.84
N LEU A 121 -20.21 0.77 5.50
CA LEU A 121 -19.82 -0.64 5.53
C LEU A 121 -20.75 -1.48 6.42
N GLN A 122 -21.68 -0.81 7.09
CA GLN A 122 -22.73 -1.40 7.91
C GLN A 122 -23.59 -2.33 7.04
N GLU A 123 -23.81 -3.54 7.55
CA GLU A 123 -24.63 -4.60 6.91
C GLU A 123 -24.01 -5.31 5.70
N GLN A 124 -22.73 -5.05 5.36
CA GLN A 124 -22.04 -5.76 4.28
C GLN A 124 -21.13 -6.88 4.81
N ALA A 125 -21.04 -7.98 4.06
CA ALA A 125 -20.08 -9.06 4.22
C ALA A 125 -18.84 -8.80 3.34
N TYR A 126 -17.65 -8.82 3.95
CA TYR A 126 -16.38 -8.56 3.26
C TYR A 126 -15.51 -9.80 3.18
N ARG A 127 -14.74 -9.89 2.11
CA ARG A 127 -13.65 -10.85 1.99
C ARG A 127 -12.33 -10.14 1.80
N THR A 128 -11.33 -10.50 2.58
CA THR A 128 -9.94 -10.07 2.39
C THR A 128 -9.11 -11.23 1.85
N CYS A 129 -8.49 -11.03 0.68
CA CYS A 129 -7.61 -12.02 0.05
C CYS A 129 -6.15 -11.70 0.39
N GLY A 130 -5.50 -12.54 1.19
CA GLY A 130 -4.09 -12.39 1.53
C GLY A 130 -3.82 -12.71 3.00
N SER A 131 -2.55 -12.97 3.29
CA SER A 131 -2.08 -13.37 4.63
C SER A 131 -1.00 -12.44 5.19
N GLY A 132 -0.72 -11.32 4.51
CA GLY A 132 0.23 -10.32 5.00
C GLY A 132 -0.40 -9.31 5.96
N LEU A 133 0.42 -8.39 6.47
CA LEU A 133 0.01 -7.31 7.40
C LEU A 133 -1.18 -6.48 6.88
N SER A 134 -1.20 -6.17 5.59
CA SER A 134 -2.34 -5.50 4.93
C SER A 134 -3.67 -6.21 5.16
N SER A 135 -3.68 -7.54 5.04
CA SER A 135 -4.89 -8.34 5.28
C SER A 135 -5.31 -8.23 6.75
N ARG A 136 -4.36 -8.42 7.67
CA ARG A 136 -4.59 -8.32 9.11
C ARG A 136 -5.21 -6.98 9.52
N ASP A 137 -4.59 -5.87 9.12
CA ASP A 137 -5.03 -4.53 9.52
C ASP A 137 -6.38 -4.17 8.89
N THR A 138 -6.57 -4.55 7.62
CA THR A 138 -7.85 -4.33 6.92
C THR A 138 -8.96 -5.14 7.57
N SER A 139 -8.77 -6.44 7.80
CA SER A 139 -9.78 -7.30 8.43
C SER A 139 -10.12 -6.84 9.84
N GLN A 140 -9.13 -6.40 10.63
CA GLN A 140 -9.34 -5.87 11.97
C GLN A 140 -10.17 -4.57 11.95
N ASN A 141 -9.97 -3.71 10.95
CA ASN A 141 -10.79 -2.51 10.80
C ASN A 141 -12.19 -2.85 10.33
N MET A 142 -12.34 -3.75 9.34
CA MET A 142 -13.65 -4.18 8.84
C MET A 142 -14.47 -4.89 9.92
N ALA A 143 -13.84 -5.71 10.77
CA ALA A 143 -14.54 -6.46 11.81
C ALA A 143 -15.28 -5.57 12.83
N LYS A 144 -14.95 -4.27 12.92
CA LYS A 144 -15.64 -3.31 13.78
C LYS A 144 -17.00 -2.85 13.22
N GLU A 145 -17.20 -2.95 11.91
CA GLU A 145 -18.36 -2.35 11.21
C GLU A 145 -19.13 -3.34 10.34
N ALA A 146 -18.45 -4.36 9.82
CA ALA A 146 -19.02 -5.36 8.92
C ALA A 146 -19.82 -6.43 9.66
N GLN A 147 -20.82 -6.99 8.95
CA GLN A 147 -21.59 -8.13 9.47
C GLN A 147 -20.73 -9.40 9.57
N LYS A 148 -19.88 -9.64 8.56
CA LYS A 148 -18.99 -10.80 8.49
C LYS A 148 -17.74 -10.46 7.69
N VAL A 149 -16.58 -10.96 8.12
CA VAL A 149 -15.31 -10.83 7.42
C VAL A 149 -14.71 -12.21 7.19
N ILE A 150 -14.46 -12.56 5.92
CA ILE A 150 -13.81 -13.82 5.54
C ILE A 150 -12.36 -13.54 5.15
N ILE A 151 -11.42 -14.19 5.86
CA ILE A 151 -9.99 -14.06 5.62
C ILE A 151 -9.49 -15.35 4.99
N SER A 152 -9.10 -15.27 3.72
CA SER A 152 -8.50 -16.40 2.99
C SER A 152 -6.98 -16.34 3.08
N GLN A 153 -6.39 -17.28 3.82
CA GLN A 153 -4.95 -17.40 4.05
C GLN A 153 -4.41 -18.65 3.37
N ARG A 154 -3.24 -18.55 2.72
CA ARG A 154 -2.60 -19.73 2.15
C ARG A 154 -1.98 -20.61 3.25
N PRO A 155 -2.05 -21.96 3.14
CA PRO A 155 -1.55 -22.84 4.18
C PRO A 155 -0.03 -22.73 4.39
N ASP A 156 0.72 -22.33 3.37
CA ASP A 156 2.16 -22.16 3.35
C ASP A 156 2.63 -20.75 3.70
N SER A 157 1.72 -19.83 4.05
CA SER A 157 2.10 -18.44 4.32
C SER A 157 2.96 -18.33 5.59
N PRO A 158 4.14 -17.67 5.51
CA PRO A 158 4.99 -17.44 6.67
C PRO A 158 4.44 -16.38 7.63
N GLN A 159 3.37 -15.65 7.25
CA GLN A 159 2.82 -14.52 8.01
C GLN A 159 1.40 -14.78 8.54
N LYS A 160 1.02 -16.05 8.75
CA LYS A 160 -0.31 -16.37 9.29
C LYS A 160 -0.57 -15.64 10.61
N PHE A 161 -1.81 -15.20 10.75
CA PHE A 161 -2.31 -14.52 11.94
C PHE A 161 -3.73 -15.00 12.23
N THR A 162 -4.15 -14.83 13.49
CA THR A 162 -5.48 -15.23 13.96
C THR A 162 -6.14 -14.03 14.65
N LEU A 163 -7.21 -13.52 14.04
CA LEU A 163 -8.11 -12.48 14.53
C LEU A 163 -9.47 -13.05 14.98
N SER A 164 -9.83 -14.27 14.56
CA SER A 164 -11.07 -14.95 15.00
C SER A 164 -11.20 -15.09 16.53
N ARG A 165 -10.08 -15.05 17.26
CA ARG A 165 -10.07 -15.01 18.75
C ARG A 165 -10.45 -13.65 19.34
N GLN A 166 -10.31 -12.58 18.57
CA GLN A 166 -10.57 -11.20 18.99
C GLN A 166 -11.92 -10.68 18.46
N PHE A 167 -12.37 -11.22 17.33
CA PHE A 167 -13.60 -10.79 16.65
C PHE A 167 -14.44 -12.01 16.28
N HIS A 168 -15.67 -12.06 16.79
CA HIS A 168 -16.58 -13.19 16.57
C HIS A 168 -17.16 -13.25 15.15
N ASN A 169 -17.11 -12.15 14.41
CA ASN A 169 -17.60 -12.03 13.03
C ASN A 169 -16.52 -12.31 11.97
N ILE A 170 -15.34 -12.82 12.38
CA ILE A 170 -14.26 -13.22 11.48
C ILE A 170 -14.29 -14.73 11.24
N LEU A 171 -14.33 -15.13 9.96
CA LEU A 171 -14.08 -16.49 9.50
C LEU A 171 -12.72 -16.56 8.83
N GLU A 172 -11.81 -17.36 9.38
CA GLU A 172 -10.50 -17.65 8.79
C GLU A 172 -10.55 -18.98 8.05
N THR A 173 -10.09 -18.99 6.81
CA THR A 173 -10.16 -20.15 5.93
C THR A 173 -8.94 -20.25 5.03
N GLY A 174 -8.79 -21.41 4.38
CA GLY A 174 -7.80 -21.65 3.34
C GLY A 174 -8.07 -20.84 2.07
N PRO A 175 -7.43 -21.20 0.95
CA PRO A 175 -7.81 -20.73 -0.38
C PRO A 175 -9.29 -21.03 -0.66
N VAL A 176 -10.01 -20.09 -1.26
CA VAL A 176 -11.42 -20.28 -1.62
C VAL A 176 -11.63 -19.96 -3.10
N SER A 177 -12.61 -20.62 -3.70
CA SER A 177 -13.07 -20.39 -5.06
C SER A 177 -14.13 -19.27 -5.09
N TYR A 178 -14.59 -18.88 -6.29
CA TYR A 178 -15.55 -17.80 -6.48
C TYR A 178 -16.79 -18.32 -7.20
N SER A 179 -17.95 -17.80 -6.79
CA SER A 179 -19.25 -17.98 -7.46
C SER A 179 -19.84 -16.61 -7.82
N PRO A 180 -20.91 -16.54 -8.63
CA PRO A 180 -21.62 -15.28 -8.86
C PRO A 180 -22.17 -14.63 -7.57
N GLU A 181 -22.51 -15.45 -6.57
CA GLU A 181 -23.14 -15.06 -5.32
C GLU A 181 -22.13 -14.71 -4.20
N GLY A 182 -20.90 -15.23 -4.30
CA GLY A 182 -19.84 -14.95 -3.33
C GLY A 182 -18.60 -15.84 -3.48
N VAL A 183 -18.35 -16.67 -2.47
CA VAL A 183 -17.14 -17.50 -2.36
C VAL A 183 -17.48 -18.92 -1.95
N VAL A 184 -16.73 -19.89 -2.48
CA VAL A 184 -16.88 -21.31 -2.15
C VAL A 184 -15.66 -21.75 -1.34
N LEU A 185 -15.89 -22.18 -0.10
CA LEU A 185 -14.87 -22.61 0.85
C LEU A 185 -14.30 -23.99 0.47
N GLU A 186 -13.22 -24.42 1.14
CA GLU A 186 -12.60 -25.73 0.89
C GLU A 186 -13.51 -26.93 1.22
N ASP A 187 -14.53 -26.73 2.06
CA ASP A 187 -15.53 -27.74 2.41
C ASP A 187 -16.77 -27.69 1.50
N GLU A 188 -16.68 -26.98 0.37
CA GLU A 188 -17.77 -26.74 -0.60
C GLU A 188 -18.93 -25.88 -0.05
N THR A 189 -18.80 -25.32 1.15
CA THR A 189 -19.78 -24.36 1.66
C THR A 189 -19.70 -23.06 0.87
N GLU A 190 -20.85 -22.56 0.45
CA GLU A 190 -20.95 -21.27 -0.23
C GLU A 190 -21.31 -20.16 0.74
N GLU A 191 -20.57 -19.04 0.66
CA GLU A 191 -20.73 -17.88 1.49
C GLU A 191 -20.96 -16.63 0.62
N ALA A 192 -22.08 -15.95 0.83
CA ALA A 192 -22.37 -14.70 0.15
C ALA A 192 -21.40 -13.60 0.62
N VAL A 193 -20.81 -12.86 -0.32
CA VAL A 193 -19.87 -11.77 -0.02
C VAL A 193 -20.24 -10.55 -0.84
N ASP A 194 -20.34 -9.39 -0.19
CA ASP A 194 -20.70 -8.12 -0.83
C ASP A 194 -19.51 -7.40 -1.47
N VAL A 195 -18.32 -7.53 -0.86
CA VAL A 195 -17.11 -6.83 -1.29
C VAL A 195 -15.88 -7.72 -1.14
N ILE A 196 -15.00 -7.68 -2.15
CA ILE A 196 -13.70 -8.38 -2.11
C ILE A 196 -12.57 -7.36 -2.13
N ILE A 197 -11.71 -7.44 -1.11
CA ILE A 197 -10.52 -6.61 -0.94
C ILE A 197 -9.28 -7.46 -1.17
N LEU A 198 -8.47 -7.06 -2.15
CA LEU A 198 -7.23 -7.75 -2.50
C LEU A 198 -6.06 -7.19 -1.69
N CYS A 199 -5.58 -7.98 -0.73
CA CYS A 199 -4.42 -7.71 0.12
C CYS A 199 -3.21 -8.58 -0.31
N THR A 200 -2.97 -8.65 -1.61
CA THR A 200 -2.01 -9.54 -2.29
C THR A 200 -0.61 -8.95 -2.48
N GLY A 201 -0.34 -7.80 -1.85
CA GLY A 201 0.96 -7.13 -1.89
C GLY A 201 1.17 -6.22 -3.11
N PHE A 202 2.42 -5.81 -3.31
CA PHE A 202 2.82 -4.82 -4.32
C PHE A 202 3.99 -5.33 -5.16
N LYS A 203 4.05 -4.86 -6.41
CA LYS A 203 5.20 -5.01 -7.28
C LYS A 203 6.18 -3.88 -7.01
N PHE A 204 7.46 -4.22 -7.06
CA PHE A 204 8.51 -3.23 -7.19
C PHE A 204 8.45 -2.68 -8.62
N ASP A 205 8.34 -1.36 -8.75
CA ASP A 205 8.14 -0.69 -10.02
C ASP A 205 8.83 0.66 -10.01
N PHE A 206 9.41 1.03 -11.14
CA PHE A 206 10.07 2.30 -11.38
C PHE A 206 9.65 2.78 -12.77
N PRO A 207 8.59 3.60 -12.85
CA PRO A 207 8.02 4.01 -14.14
C PRO A 207 8.84 5.10 -14.85
N PHE A 208 10.04 5.42 -14.36
CA PHE A 208 10.95 6.47 -14.83
C PHE A 208 12.35 5.89 -15.12
#